data_AF-A0A843ETP2-F1
#
_entry.id   AF-A0A843ETP2-F1
#
_cell.length_a   1.000
_cell.length_b   1.000
_cell.length_c   1.000
_cell.angle_alpha   90.00
_cell.angle_beta   90.00
_cell.angle_gamma   90.00
#
_symmetry.space_group_name_H-M   'P 1'
#
loop_
_entity.id
_entity.type
_entity.pdbx_description
1 polymer ?
#
loop_
_entity_poly.entity_id
_entity_poly.type
_entity_poly.pdbx_seq_one_letter_code
_entity_poly.pdbx_strand_id
1 'polypeptide(L)'
;APCIKICPTDAVSDEGVDTEKCIGCGLCVMVCPFGAMTYTASIAEKCDLCADREEGPACIKACTKRAISILDPAKVKAKNQQKFLSKLAGVYEPDQKKGGIVHVLTSQARARLVLEE
;
A
#
# COMPACT_ATOMS: atom_id res chain seq x y z
N ALA A 1 -5.07 13.94 1.09
CA ALA A 1 -6.22 13.26 0.43
C ALA A 1 -7.54 14.04 0.63
N PRO A 2 -8.59 13.84 -0.19
CA PRO A 2 -9.89 14.52 0.00
C PRO A 2 -10.52 14.27 1.37
N CYS A 3 -10.42 13.04 1.89
CA CYS A 3 -10.90 12.66 3.22
C CYS A 3 -10.22 13.45 4.36
N ILE A 4 -8.94 13.82 4.20
CA ILE A 4 -8.22 14.68 5.15
C ILE A 4 -8.77 16.10 5.10
N LYS A 5 -8.94 16.66 3.89
CA LYS A 5 -9.39 18.06 3.71
C LYS A 5 -10.81 18.33 4.21
N ILE A 6 -11.69 17.33 4.19
CA ILE A 6 -13.09 17.49 4.59
C ILE A 6 -13.31 17.26 6.10
N CYS A 7 -12.33 16.72 6.82
CA CYS A 7 -12.50 16.39 8.22
C CYS A 7 -12.58 17.68 9.06
N PRO A 8 -13.68 17.95 9.76
CA PRO A 8 -13.83 19.18 10.54
C PRO A 8 -13.04 19.19 11.85
N THR A 9 -12.57 18.02 12.31
CA THR A 9 -11.84 17.84 13.58
C THR A 9 -10.38 17.43 13.39
N ASP A 10 -9.88 17.45 12.16
CA ASP A 10 -8.53 17.00 11.81
C ASP A 10 -8.20 15.58 12.30
N ALA A 11 -9.21 14.72 12.40
CA ALA A 11 -9.08 13.34 12.85
C ALA A 11 -8.47 12.39 11.80
N VAL A 12 -8.39 12.79 10.52
CA VAL A 12 -7.89 11.93 9.43
C VAL A 12 -6.50 12.38 9.00
N SER A 13 -5.52 11.48 9.01
CA SER A 13 -4.14 11.72 8.56
C SER A 13 -3.74 10.77 7.43
N ASP A 14 -2.50 10.83 6.95
CA ASP A 14 -1.97 9.82 6.02
C ASP A 14 -1.73 8.47 6.72
N GLU A 15 -1.49 8.48 8.04
CA GLU A 15 -1.22 7.31 8.86
C GLU A 15 -2.50 6.59 9.29
N GLY A 16 -3.61 7.29 9.53
CA GLY A 16 -4.81 6.63 10.03
C GLY A 16 -5.98 7.57 10.28
N VAL A 17 -6.93 7.09 11.07
CA VAL A 17 -7.95 7.94 11.71
C VAL A 17 -7.68 7.92 13.21
N ASP A 18 -7.56 9.10 13.80
CA ASP A 18 -7.52 9.30 15.24
C ASP A 18 -8.93 9.13 15.80
N THR A 19 -9.15 8.04 16.53
CA THR A 19 -10.47 7.66 17.05
C THR A 19 -10.94 8.57 18.17
N GLU A 20 -10.04 9.25 18.88
CA GLU A 20 -10.39 10.19 19.96
C GLU A 20 -10.92 11.52 19.39
N LYS A 21 -10.38 11.97 18.25
CA LYS A 21 -10.84 13.18 17.55
C LYS A 21 -12.03 12.95 16.62
N CYS A 22 -12.32 11.69 16.29
CA CYS A 22 -13.35 11.35 15.32
C CYS A 22 -14.76 11.47 15.92
N ILE A 23 -15.52 12.47 15.47
CA ILE A 23 -16.92 12.68 15.89
C ILE A 23 -17.95 11.87 15.08
N GLY A 24 -17.50 10.97 14.21
CA GLY A 24 -18.40 10.10 13.46
C GLY A 24 -19.23 10.77 12.36
N CYS A 25 -18.86 11.96 11.88
CA CYS A 25 -19.67 12.69 10.89
C CYS A 25 -19.81 12.03 9.50
N GLY A 26 -18.95 11.05 9.16
CA GLY A 26 -19.05 10.28 7.91
C GLY A 26 -18.66 11.01 6.61
N LEU A 27 -18.30 12.30 6.67
CA LEU A 27 -17.93 13.10 5.48
C LEU A 27 -16.73 12.52 4.72
N CYS A 28 -15.75 11.99 5.45
CA CYS A 28 -14.58 11.34 4.86
C CYS A 28 -14.93 10.13 3.98
N VAL A 29 -15.98 9.38 4.35
CA VAL A 29 -16.50 8.23 3.59
C VAL A 29 -17.17 8.71 2.32
N MET A 30 -18.04 9.72 2.44
CA MET A 30 -18.79 10.29 1.31
C MET A 30 -17.89 10.91 0.23
N VAL A 31 -16.79 11.57 0.63
CA VAL A 31 -15.89 12.25 -0.31
C VAL A 31 -14.86 11.31 -0.95
N CYS A 32 -14.70 10.09 -0.45
CA CYS A 32 -13.65 9.19 -0.91
C CYS A 32 -14.03 8.57 -2.27
N PRO A 33 -13.36 8.94 -3.38
CA PRO A 33 -13.73 8.44 -4.71
C PRO A 33 -13.40 6.95 -4.90
N PHE A 34 -12.55 6.40 -4.02
CA PHE A 34 -12.11 5.00 -4.08
C PHE A 34 -12.89 4.09 -3.13
N GLY A 35 -13.79 4.63 -2.30
CA GLY A 35 -14.47 3.85 -1.27
C GLY A 35 -13.51 3.23 -0.23
N ALA A 36 -12.32 3.82 -0.04
CA ALA A 36 -11.26 3.30 0.82
C ALA A 36 -11.45 3.58 2.32
N MET A 37 -12.56 4.23 2.69
CA MET A 37 -12.91 4.52 4.08
C MET A 37 -14.04 3.58 4.50
N THR A 38 -13.91 2.98 5.67
CA THR A 38 -14.97 2.20 6.32
C THR A 38 -15.58 3.01 7.46
N TYR A 39 -16.79 2.62 7.87
CA TYR A 39 -17.51 3.28 8.95
C TYR A 39 -18.17 2.22 9.83
N THR A 40 -17.65 2.07 11.04
CA THR A 40 -18.06 1.03 11.98
C THR A 40 -18.29 1.66 13.35
N ALA A 41 -19.38 1.31 14.02
CA ALA A 41 -19.67 1.79 15.38
C ALA A 41 -19.59 3.33 15.53
N SER A 42 -20.03 4.07 14.52
CA SER A 42 -19.96 5.54 14.46
C SER A 42 -18.55 6.14 14.36
N ILE A 43 -17.53 5.32 14.06
CA ILE A 43 -16.15 5.75 13.86
C ILE A 43 -15.73 5.43 12.42
N ALA A 44 -15.08 6.39 11.77
CA ALA A 44 -14.48 6.18 10.47
C ALA A 44 -13.12 5.49 10.61
N GLU A 45 -12.83 4.56 9.70
CA GLU A 45 -11.57 3.81 9.67
C GLU A 45 -11.01 3.81 8.25
N LYS A 46 -9.68 3.71 8.14
CA LYS A 46 -8.98 3.56 6.86
C LYS A 46 -7.78 2.63 7.03
N CYS A 47 -7.24 2.15 5.91
CA CYS A 47 -5.96 1.44 5.94
C CYS A 47 -4.87 2.33 6.55
N ASP A 48 -4.27 1.82 7.62
CA ASP A 48 -3.19 2.40 8.41
C ASP A 48 -1.84 1.71 8.15
N LEU A 49 -1.80 0.83 7.14
CA LEU A 49 -0.69 -0.07 6.86
C LEU A 49 -0.34 -1.01 8.04
N CYS A 50 -1.33 -1.30 8.91
CA CYS A 50 -1.17 -2.09 10.12
C CYS A 50 -0.07 -1.51 11.04
N ALA A 51 -0.19 -0.23 11.40
CA ALA A 51 0.83 0.48 12.18
C ALA A 51 1.14 -0.19 13.52
N ASP A 52 0.13 -0.81 14.15
CA ASP A 52 0.26 -1.50 15.43
C ASP A 52 0.86 -2.91 15.34
N ARG A 53 1.20 -3.38 14.13
CA ARG A 53 1.65 -4.75 13.89
C ARG A 53 3.13 -4.80 13.50
N GLU A 54 3.94 -5.41 14.36
CA GLU A 54 5.39 -5.58 14.14
C GLU A 54 5.75 -6.40 12.89
N GLU A 55 4.92 -7.38 12.50
CA GLU A 55 5.17 -8.17 11.28
C GLU A 55 4.75 -7.46 9.98
N GLY A 56 4.31 -6.21 10.06
CA GLY A 56 3.86 -5.40 8.93
C GLY A 56 2.45 -5.75 8.42
N PRO A 57 2.08 -5.30 7.20
CA PRO A 57 0.71 -5.38 6.73
C PRO A 57 0.18 -6.81 6.61
N ALA A 58 -0.95 -7.06 7.27
CA ALA A 58 -1.61 -8.36 7.28
C ALA A 58 -1.96 -8.85 5.87
N CYS A 59 -2.41 -7.93 5.00
CA CYS A 59 -2.79 -8.23 3.62
C CYS A 59 -1.60 -8.73 2.77
N ILE A 60 -0.39 -8.22 3.00
CA ILE A 60 0.83 -8.65 2.29
C ILE A 60 1.20 -10.06 2.75
N LYS A 61 1.21 -10.30 4.07
CA LYS A 61 1.51 -11.62 4.64
C LYS A 61 0.50 -12.69 4.23
N ALA A 62 -0.78 -12.33 4.13
CA ALA A 62 -1.85 -13.24 3.73
C ALA A 62 -1.84 -13.56 2.22
N CYS A 63 -1.30 -12.67 1.38
CA CYS A 63 -1.35 -12.83 -0.07
C CYS A 63 -0.39 -13.93 -0.57
N THR A 64 -0.88 -15.16 -0.70
CA THR A 64 -0.10 -16.30 -1.23
C THR A 64 0.43 -16.09 -2.65
N LYS A 65 -0.26 -15.26 -3.44
CA LYS A 65 0.11 -14.91 -4.82
C LYS A 65 1.06 -13.70 -4.91
N ARG A 66 1.37 -13.04 -3.78
CA ARG A 66 2.23 -11.84 -3.71
C ARG A 66 1.79 -10.71 -4.65
N ALA A 67 0.49 -10.44 -4.73
CA ALA A 67 -0.04 -9.36 -5.56
C ALA A 67 0.13 -7.97 -4.93
N ILE A 68 0.50 -7.91 -3.64
CA ILE A 68 0.55 -6.67 -2.85
C ILE A 68 1.96 -6.56 -2.25
N SER A 69 2.56 -5.38 -2.37
CA SER A 69 3.87 -5.02 -1.81
C SER A 69 3.88 -3.55 -1.43
N ILE A 70 4.68 -3.17 -0.43
CA ILE A 70 4.96 -1.75 -0.16
C ILE A 70 5.98 -1.29 -1.19
N LEU A 71 5.75 -0.13 -1.80
CA LEU A 71 6.63 0.44 -2.82
C LEU A 71 6.85 1.91 -2.51
N ASP A 72 8.09 2.35 -2.65
CA ASP A 72 8.42 3.78 -2.65
C ASP A 72 8.12 4.37 -4.05
N PRO A 73 7.16 5.30 -4.17
CA PRO A 73 6.81 5.92 -5.44
C PRO A 73 7.99 6.58 -6.15
N ALA A 74 8.94 7.15 -5.40
CA ALA A 74 10.10 7.83 -5.96
C ALA A 74 11.05 6.84 -6.64
N LYS A 75 11.33 5.70 -5.98
CA LYS A 75 12.13 4.61 -6.56
C LYS A 75 11.47 4.01 -7.80
N VAL A 76 10.15 3.80 -7.75
CA VAL A 76 9.38 3.29 -8.89
C VAL A 76 9.47 4.25 -10.08
N LYS A 77 9.30 5.55 -9.83
CA LYS A 77 9.42 6.59 -10.86
C LYS A 77 10.82 6.61 -11.49
N ALA A 78 11.87 6.62 -10.67
CA ALA A 78 13.26 6.60 -11.15
C ALA A 78 13.56 5.35 -11.99
N LYS A 79 13.11 4.16 -11.54
CA LYS A 79 13.26 2.90 -12.28
C LYS A 79 12.52 2.95 -13.62
N ASN A 80 11.31 3.50 -13.65
CA ASN A 80 10.54 3.65 -14.89
C ASN A 80 11.20 4.63 -15.87
N GLN A 81 11.76 5.73 -15.38
CA GLN A 81 12.51 6.69 -16.20
C GLN A 81 13.78 6.04 -16.77
N GLN A 82 14.54 5.31 -15.96
CA GLN A 82 15.72 4.58 -16.42
C GLN A 82 15.36 3.54 -17.49
N LYS A 83 14.27 2.80 -17.31
CA LYS A 83 13.74 1.85 -18.31
C LYS A 83 13.33 2.52 -19.61
N PHE A 84 12.76 3.71 -19.53
CA PHE A 84 12.40 4.48 -20.72
C PHE A 84 13.65 4.95 -21.48
N LEU A 85 14.65 5.45 -20.76
CA LEU A 85 15.93 5.87 -21.34
C LEU A 85 16.70 4.69 -21.97
N SER A 86 16.76 3.52 -21.33
CA SER A 86 17.44 2.36 -21.90
C SER A 86 16.76 1.82 -23.17
N LYS A 87 15.42 1.92 -23.25
CA LYS A 87 14.68 1.60 -24.49
C LYS A 87 15.03 2.56 -25.62
N LEU A 88 15.08 3.87 -25.33
CA LEU A 88 15.48 4.87 -26.31
C LEU A 88 16.93 4.69 -26.79
N ALA A 89 17.84 4.31 -25.87
CA ALA A 89 19.24 4.05 -26.19
C ALA A 89 19.49 2.69 -26.89
N GLY A 90 18.47 1.84 -27.05
CA GLY A 90 18.62 0.51 -27.65
C GLY A 90 19.34 -0.52 -26.76
N VAL A 91 19.57 -0.21 -25.48
CA VAL A 91 20.28 -1.06 -24.50
C VAL A 91 19.30 -1.66 -23.48
N TYR A 92 18.01 -1.77 -23.84
CA TYR A 92 17.02 -2.31 -22.92
C TYR A 92 17.11 -3.83 -22.84
N GLU A 93 17.47 -4.32 -21.66
CA GLU A 93 17.31 -5.73 -21.32
C GLU A 93 16.01 -5.96 -20.52
N PRO A 94 15.21 -6.97 -20.89
CA PRO A 94 14.01 -7.32 -20.15
C PRO A 94 14.35 -7.86 -18.76
N ASP A 95 13.54 -7.49 -17.76
CA ASP A 95 13.67 -8.01 -16.39
C ASP A 95 13.55 -9.56 -16.41
N GLN A 96 14.65 -10.26 -16.09
CA GLN A 96 14.67 -11.71 -15.93
C GLN A 96 13.81 -12.08 -14.70
N LYS A 97 12.77 -12.91 -14.88
CA LYS A 97 11.94 -13.40 -13.78
C LYS A 97 12.80 -14.22 -12.82
N LYS A 98 13.20 -13.65 -11.68
CA LYS A 98 13.82 -14.37 -10.57
C LYS A 98 12.78 -15.30 -9.93
N GLY A 99 12.68 -16.53 -10.42
CA GLY A 99 11.73 -17.50 -9.91
C GLY A 99 12.08 -18.93 -10.30
N GLY A 100 13.15 -19.48 -9.72
CA GLY A 100 13.37 -20.94 -9.72
C GLY A 100 12.22 -21.69 -9.02
N ILE A 101 12.13 -23.01 -9.24
CA ILE A 101 11.02 -23.87 -8.74
C ILE A 101 10.78 -23.75 -7.23
N VAL A 102 11.84 -23.49 -6.45
CA VAL A 102 11.77 -23.27 -5.00
C VAL A 102 10.91 -22.07 -4.62
N HIS A 103 10.97 -20.98 -5.41
CA HIS A 103 10.12 -19.81 -5.24
C HIS A 103 8.66 -20.07 -5.61
N VAL A 104 8.36 -21.22 -6.22
CA VAL A 104 7.00 -21.63 -6.57
C VAL A 104 6.33 -22.43 -5.44
N LEU A 105 7.13 -23.14 -4.64
CA LEU A 105 6.66 -24.21 -3.76
C LEU A 105 6.33 -23.75 -2.33
N THR A 106 6.99 -22.73 -1.76
CA THR A 106 6.81 -22.38 -0.34
C THR A 106 6.32 -20.94 -0.13
N SER A 107 5.21 -20.79 0.61
CA SER A 107 4.59 -19.49 0.94
C SER A 107 5.45 -18.61 1.86
N GLN A 108 6.28 -19.21 2.72
CA GLN A 108 7.18 -18.46 3.64
C GLN A 108 8.39 -17.84 2.94
N ALA A 109 9.12 -18.61 2.10
CA ALA A 109 10.21 -18.05 1.27
C ALA A 109 9.68 -16.99 0.30
N ARG A 110 8.35 -17.00 0.06
CA ARG A 110 7.64 -16.06 -0.77
C ARG A 110 7.37 -14.70 -0.10
N ALA A 111 6.97 -14.67 1.17
CA ALA A 111 6.67 -13.44 1.88
C ALA A 111 7.92 -12.61 2.21
N ARG A 112 9.04 -13.26 2.56
CA ARG A 112 10.28 -12.60 3.01
C ARG A 112 10.89 -11.66 1.95
N LEU A 113 10.88 -12.06 0.68
CA LEU A 113 11.44 -11.25 -0.41
C LEU A 113 10.66 -9.96 -0.72
N VAL A 114 9.36 -9.92 -0.45
CA VAL A 114 8.50 -8.76 -0.76
C VAL A 114 8.59 -7.69 0.32
N LEU A 115 8.90 -8.09 1.56
CA LEU A 115 9.14 -7.17 2.66
C LEU A 115 10.57 -6.62 2.67
N GLU A 116 11.50 -7.30 1.99
CA GLU A 116 12.92 -6.96 1.91
C GLU A 116 13.30 -6.18 0.61
N GLU A 117 12.35 -5.90 -0.30
CA GLU A 117 12.56 -5.14 -1.56
C GLU A 117 12.20 -3.65 -1.49
#